data_AF-A0A7Z2VKA4-F1
#
_entry.id   AF-A0A7Z2VKA4-F1
#
_cell.length_a   1.000
_cell.length_b   1.000
_cell.length_c   1.000
_cell.angle_alpha   90.00
_cell.angle_beta   90.00
_cell.angle_gamma   90.00
#
_symmetry.space_group_name_H-M   'P 1'
#
loop_
_entity.id
_entity.type
_entity.pdbx_description
1 polymer ?
#
loop_
_entity_poly.entity_id
_entity_poly.type
_entity_poly.pdbx_seq_one_letter_code
_entity_poly.pdbx_strand_id
1 'polypeptide(L)' 'MNAGGNNIGLLVDSVTEVFNMPEDQVERTPEAIKNVASEFIRGIFKRDEELTVLLRTDKLLAANGFKLG' A
#
# COMPACT_ATOMS: atom_id res chain seq x y z
N MET A 1 -9.53 -1.72 9.00
CA MET A 1 -8.36 -0.96 9.52
C MET A 1 -8.85 0.07 10.53
N ASN A 2 -8.02 0.40 11.52
CA ASN A 2 -8.28 1.54 12.41
C ASN A 2 -7.47 2.74 11.90
N ALA A 3 -8.11 3.89 11.74
CA ALA A 3 -7.48 5.12 11.26
C ALA A 3 -8.08 6.34 11.97
N GLY A 4 -7.27 7.06 12.75
CA GLY A 4 -7.72 8.23 13.51
C GLY A 4 -8.88 7.94 14.46
N GLY A 5 -8.92 6.75 15.08
CA GLY A 5 -10.00 6.32 15.97
C GLY A 5 -11.26 5.79 15.25
N ASN A 6 -11.28 5.79 13.92
CA ASN A 6 -12.40 5.27 13.13
C ASN A 6 -12.09 3.87 12.58
N ASN A 7 -13.12 3.03 12.51
CA ASN A 7 -13.05 1.73 11.84
C ASN A 7 -13.41 1.89 10.36
N ILE A 8 -12.47 1.57 9.48
CA ILE A 8 -12.62 1.69 8.03
C ILE A 8 -12.48 0.32 7.38
N GLY A 9 -13.38 -0.01 6.46
CA GLY A 9 -13.33 -1.23 5.64
C GLY A 9 -12.68 -0.96 4.27
N LEU A 10 -11.94 -1.94 3.75
CA LEU A 10 -11.48 -1.96 2.36
C LEU A 10 -12.13 -3.17 1.68
N LEU A 11 -12.87 -2.93 0.60
CA LEU A 11 -13.42 -4.00 -0.23
C LEU A 11 -12.32 -4.51 -1.16
N VAL A 12 -12.09 -5.83 -1.15
CA VAL A 12 -11.08 -6.51 -1.98
C VAL A 12 -11.68 -7.79 -2.55
N ASP A 13 -11.13 -8.27 -3.67
CA ASP A 13 -11.59 -9.50 -4.30
C ASP A 13 -11.27 -10.73 -3.44
N SER A 14 -10.06 -10.79 -2.87
CA SER A 14 -9.65 -11.86 -1.96
C SER A 14 -8.43 -11.46 -1.12
N VAL A 15 -8.22 -12.20 -0.03
CA VAL A 15 -6.98 -12.17 0.75
C VAL A 15 -6.28 -13.50 0.53
N THR A 16 -5.07 -13.46 -0.03
CA THR A 16 -4.34 -14.67 -0.41
C THR A 16 -3.57 -15.25 0.77
N GLU A 17 -2.71 -14.44 1.40
CA GLU A 17 -1.78 -14.91 2.42
C GLU A 17 -1.25 -13.77 3.31
N VAL A 18 -0.60 -14.15 4.40
CA VAL A 18 0.14 -13.25 5.29
C VAL A 18 1.56 -13.77 5.41
N PHE A 19 2.54 -12.94 5.09
CA PHE A 19 3.95 -13.30 5.14
C PHE A 19 4.80 -12.18 5.73
N ASN A 20 5.99 -12.54 6.18
CA ASN A 20 6.98 -11.59 6.67
C ASN A 20 7.80 -11.04 5.51
N MET A 21 7.96 -9.72 5.48
CA MET A 21 8.68 -9.01 4.44
C MET A 21 9.85 -8.24 5.06
N PRO A 22 11.10 -8.57 4.74
CA PRO A 22 12.26 -7.78 5.14
C PRO A 22 12.20 -6.37 4.53
N GLU A 23 12.42 -5.34 5.34
CA GLU A 23 12.29 -3.94 4.89
C GLU A 23 13.36 -3.56 3.86
N ASP A 24 14.54 -4.19 3.93
CA ASP A 24 15.65 -4.01 3.00
C ASP A 24 15.39 -4.61 1.60
N GLN A 25 14.37 -5.45 1.45
CA GLN A 25 13.92 -6.01 0.17
C GLN A 25 12.80 -5.19 -0.47
N VAL A 26 12.37 -4.09 0.14
CA VAL A 26 11.39 -3.17 -0.45
C VAL A 26 12.11 -2.19 -1.37
N GLU A 27 11.91 -2.37 -2.68
CA GLU A 27 12.47 -1.49 -3.69
C GLU A 27 11.64 -0.21 -3.83
N ARG A 28 12.33 0.89 -4.18
CA ARG A 28 11.64 2.13 -4.54
C ARG A 28 10.82 1.91 -5.81
N THR A 29 9.67 2.56 -5.86
CA THR A 29 8.81 2.56 -7.05
C THR A 29 9.63 2.94 -8.29
N PRO A 30 9.69 2.08 -9.34
CA PRO A 30 10.44 2.36 -10.55
C PRO A 30 10.01 3.68 -11.19
N GLU A 31 10.97 4.40 -11.79
CA GLU A 31 10.69 5.67 -12.47
C GLU A 31 9.66 5.56 -13.61
N ALA A 32 9.47 4.37 -14.16
CA ALA A 32 8.42 4.09 -15.14
C ALA A 32 7.00 4.30 -14.58
N ILE A 33 6.83 4.22 -13.26
CA ILE A 33 5.58 4.48 -12.55
C ILE A 33 5.59 5.93 -12.05
N LYS A 34 5.63 6.90 -12.96
CA LYS A 34 5.51 8.35 -12.67
C LYS A 34 4.11 8.86 -13.01
N ASN A 35 3.09 8.28 -12.40
CA ASN A 35 1.70 8.76 -12.51
C ASN A 35 1.12 9.08 -11.13
N VAL A 36 -0.12 9.56 -11.09
CA VAL A 36 -0.89 9.82 -9.85
C VAL A 36 -0.98 8.56 -8.97
N ALA A 37 -0.80 7.35 -9.50
CA ALA A 37 -0.77 6.16 -8.64
C ALA A 37 0.49 6.08 -7.77
N SER A 38 1.60 6.72 -8.19
CA SER A 38 2.89 6.64 -7.51
C SER A 38 2.89 7.23 -6.09
N GLU A 39 2.06 8.25 -5.82
CA GLU A 39 1.92 8.82 -4.47
C GLU A 39 1.23 7.86 -3.49
N PHE A 40 0.47 6.89 -3.99
CA PHE A 40 -0.17 5.85 -3.20
C PHE A 40 0.69 4.60 -3.04
N ILE A 41 1.83 4.52 -3.72
CA ILE A 41 2.77 3.40 -3.61
C ILE A 41 3.89 3.77 -2.64
N ARG A 42 4.09 2.92 -1.63
CA ARG A 42 5.24 3.02 -0.71
C ARG A 42 6.49 2.43 -1.36
N GLY A 43 6.33 1.29 -2.02
CA GLY A 43 7.40 0.57 -2.69
C GLY A 43 6.89 -0.71 -3.31
N ILE A 44 7.81 -1.48 -3.85
CA ILE A 44 7.55 -2.77 -4.49
C ILE A 44 8.37 -3.83 -3.76
N PHE A 45 7.74 -4.95 -3.46
CA PHE A 45 8.40 -6.12 -2.92
C PHE A 45 8.34 -7.24 -3.95
N LYS A 46 9.49 -7.83 -4.24
CA LYS A 46 9.59 -8.95 -5.18
C LYS A 46 9.96 -10.21 -4.42
N ARG A 47 9.13 -11.24 -4.56
CA ARG A 47 9.37 -12.57 -4.01
C ARG A 47 9.27 -13.57 -5.14
N ASP A 48 10.37 -14.23 -5.45
CA ASP A 48 10.47 -15.13 -6.61
C ASP A 48 10.05 -14.43 -7.91
N GLU A 49 8.94 -14.87 -8.52
CA GLU A 49 8.36 -14.28 -9.73
C GLU A 49 7.14 -13.38 -9.44
N GLU A 50 6.76 -13.22 -8.16
CA GLU A 50 5.63 -12.41 -7.73
C GLU A 50 6.06 -10.99 -7.35
N LEU A 51 5.28 -10.01 -7.81
CA LEU A 51 5.46 -8.60 -7.50
C LEU A 51 4.30 -8.13 -6.61
N THR A 52 4.64 -7.71 -5.40
CA THR A 52 3.70 -7.15 -4.43
C THR A 52 3.87 -5.64 -4.36
N VAL A 53 2.77 -4.90 -4.54
CA VAL A 53 2.76 -3.44 -4.38
C VAL A 53 2.42 -3.11 -2.94
N LEU A 54 3.30 -2.37 -2.27
CA LEU A 54 3.07 -1.90 -0.92
C LEU A 54 2.36 -0.53 -0.96
N LEU A 55 1.12 -0.47 -0.48
CA LEU A 55 0.30 0.75 -0.56
C LEU A 55 0.48 1.68 0.64
N ARG A 56 0.32 2.99 0.40
CA ARG A 56 0.19 4.04 1.42
C ARG A 56 -1.29 4.23 1.77
N THR A 57 -1.77 3.45 2.74
CA THR A 57 -3.17 3.53 3.18
C THR A 57 -3.51 4.88 3.80
N ASP A 58 -2.55 5.54 4.45
CA ASP A 58 -2.69 6.92 4.96
C ASP A 58 -3.04 7.92 3.85
N LYS A 59 -2.33 7.83 2.70
CA LYS A 59 -2.60 8.66 1.52
C LYS A 59 -3.93 8.32 0.87
N LEU A 60 -4.24 7.03 0.74
CA LEU A 60 -5.52 6.57 0.19
C LEU A 60 -6.70 7.09 1.01
N LEU A 61 -6.61 7.04 2.34
CA LEU A 61 -7.65 7.56 3.22
C LEU A 61 -7.77 9.08 3.13
N ALA A 62 -6.64 9.81 3.17
CA ALA A 62 -6.63 11.26 3.07
C ALA A 62 -7.22 11.77 1.74
N ALA A 63 -6.90 11.11 0.62
CA ALA A 63 -7.46 11.44 -0.70
C ALA A 63 -8.98 11.26 -0.78
N ASN A 64 -9.55 10.40 0.08
CA ASN A 64 -10.99 10.17 0.20
C ASN A 64 -11.65 11.00 1.33
N GLY A 65 -10.97 12.03 1.84
CA GLY A 65 -11.53 12.97 2.81
C GLY A 65 -11.49 12.49 4.26
N PHE A 66 -10.86 11.35 4.56
CA PHE A 66 -10.63 10.93 5.95
C PHE A 66 -9.50 11.76 6.55
N LYS A 67 -9.83 12.52 7.61
CA LYS A 67 -8.82 13.18 8.42
C LYS A 67 -8.23 12.17 9.39
N LEU A 68 -6.96 11.84 9.20
CA LEU A 68 -6.16 11.17 10.22
C LEU A 68 -5.89 12.23 11.29
N GLY A 69 -6.52 12.07 12.45
CA GLY A 69 -6.32 12.93 13.61
C GLY A 69 -4.94 12.79 14.23
#